data_AF-A0A1J5P9L5-F1
#
_entry.id   AF-A0A1J5P9L5-F1
#
_cell.length_a   1.000
_cell.length_b   1.000
_cell.length_c   1.000
_cell.angle_alpha   90.00
_cell.angle_beta   90.00
_cell.angle_gamma   90.00
#
_symmetry.space_group_name_H-M   'P 1'
#
loop_
_entity.id
_entity.type
_entity.pdbx_description
1 polymer ?
#
loop_
_entity_poly.entity_id
_entity_poly.type
_entity_poly.pdbx_seq_one_letter_code
_entity_poly.pdbx_strand_id
1 'polypeptide(L)'
;MDTALQALGWRRRVRLSLNSFLLVPEVIARTDLIATVPARLAWQWADRVAVLAPPCALDGFEVSMAWHARTHTDPAQVWLRDRLRAAVDAADMDAAGARLPPEPPAPPLR
;
A
#
# COMPACT_ATOMS: atom_id res chain seq x y z
N MET A 1 12.16 7.13 5.34
CA MET A 1 11.73 8.25 6.23
C MET A 1 12.84 8.66 7.21
N ASP A 2 13.24 7.83 8.17
CA ASP A 2 14.21 8.25 9.21
C ASP A 2 15.55 8.71 8.63
N THR A 3 16.08 7.99 7.64
CA THR A 3 17.29 8.39 6.90
C THR A 3 17.10 9.72 6.16
N ALA A 4 15.92 9.96 5.56
CA ALA A 4 15.63 11.19 4.83
C ALA A 4 15.52 12.41 5.76
N LEU A 5 14.91 12.24 6.94
CA LEU A 5 14.89 13.28 7.97
C LEU A 5 16.31 13.56 8.52
N GLN A 6 17.10 12.51 8.75
CA GLN A 6 18.46 12.64 9.25
C GLN A 6 19.37 13.37 8.26
N ALA A 7 19.19 13.14 6.95
CA ALA A 7 19.91 13.86 5.89
C ALA A 7 19.63 15.37 5.92
N LEU A 8 18.46 15.78 6.41
CA LEU A 8 18.08 17.19 6.62
C LEU A 8 18.47 17.71 8.02
N GLY A 9 19.21 16.92 8.82
CA GLY A 9 19.57 17.27 10.20
C GLY A 9 18.42 17.17 11.20
N TRP A 10 17.29 16.61 10.81
CA TRP A 10 16.12 16.45 11.67
C TRP A 10 16.07 15.06 12.30
N ARG A 11 15.43 14.97 13.47
CA ARG A 11 15.16 13.71 14.16
C ARG A 11 13.71 13.72 14.64
N ARG A 12 12.93 12.73 14.20
CA ARG A 12 11.57 12.57 14.73
C ARG A 12 11.60 12.01 16.14
N ARG A 13 10.56 12.31 16.92
CA ARG A 13 10.36 11.76 18.26
C ARG A 13 9.35 10.61 18.19
N VAL A 14 9.84 9.37 18.26
CA VAL A 14 8.97 8.17 18.22
C VAL A 14 8.28 7.99 19.56
N ARG A 15 6.95 8.12 19.60
CA ARG A 15 6.12 7.90 20.80
C ARG A 15 5.42 6.54 20.82
N LEU A 16 5.12 6.01 19.64
CA LEU A 16 4.44 4.73 19.47
C LEU A 16 5.02 4.02 18.25
N SER A 17 5.12 2.70 18.34
CA SER A 17 5.47 1.82 17.22
C SER A 17 4.35 0.80 17.03
N LEU A 18 3.92 0.61 15.78
CA LEU A 18 2.84 -0.30 15.39
C LEU A 18 3.39 -1.31 14.39
N ASN A 19 2.85 -2.53 14.40
CA ASN A 19 3.18 -3.59 13.45
C ASN A 19 2.21 -3.66 12.25
N SER A 20 1.17 -2.83 12.24
CA SER A 20 0.14 -2.83 11.20
C SER A 20 -0.34 -1.42 10.91
N PHE A 21 -0.45 -1.08 9.63
CA PHE A 21 -0.99 0.20 9.17
C PHE A 21 -2.49 0.34 9.46
N LEU A 22 -3.22 -0.76 9.61
CA LEU A 22 -4.68 -0.73 9.84
C LEU A 22 -5.08 -0.02 11.13
N LEU A 23 -4.19 0.03 12.11
CA LEU A 23 -4.43 0.69 13.40
C LEU A 23 -4.08 2.19 13.40
N VAL A 24 -3.34 2.65 12.38
CA VAL A 24 -2.87 4.04 12.30
C VAL A 24 -4.00 5.07 12.31
N PRO A 25 -5.07 4.96 11.49
CA PRO A 25 -6.12 5.98 11.49
C PRO A 25 -6.83 6.09 12.84
N GLU A 26 -7.05 4.97 13.54
CA GLU A 26 -7.69 4.96 14.87
C GLU A 26 -6.83 5.65 15.93
N VAL A 27 -5.51 5.46 15.87
CA VAL A 27 -4.58 6.11 16.81
C VAL A 27 -4.47 7.60 16.52
N ILE A 28 -4.29 7.99 15.26
CA ILE A 28 -4.15 9.39 14.87
C ILE A 28 -5.43 10.16 15.18
N ALA A 29 -6.60 9.60 14.91
CA ALA A 29 -7.88 10.28 15.18
C ALA A 29 -8.13 10.56 16.68
N ARG A 30 -7.38 9.92 17.58
CA ARG A 30 -7.58 10.00 19.05
C ARG A 30 -6.38 10.56 19.80
N THR A 31 -5.34 11.01 19.09
CA THR A 31 -4.09 11.51 19.68
C THR A 31 -3.50 12.66 18.86
N ASP A 32 -2.59 13.43 19.46
CA ASP A 32 -1.85 14.48 18.74
C ASP A 32 -0.61 13.92 17.99
N LEU A 33 -0.66 12.66 17.58
CA LEU A 33 0.42 12.01 16.85
C LEU A 33 0.22 12.15 15.34
N ILE A 34 1.32 12.11 14.60
CA ILE A 34 1.34 12.05 13.15
C ILE A 34 2.08 10.79 12.70
N ALA A 35 1.70 10.24 11.54
CA ALA A 35 2.41 9.13 10.92
C ALA A 35 2.61 9.39 9.42
N THR A 36 3.67 8.81 8.87
CA THR A 36 3.86 8.71 7.42
C THR A 36 3.49 7.31 6.99
N VAL A 37 2.59 7.21 6.02
CA VAL A 37 2.06 5.96 5.48
C VAL A 37 2.09 6.01 3.94
N PRO A 38 2.01 4.86 3.25
CA PRO A 38 1.83 4.83 1.80
C PRO A 38 0.60 5.64 1.36
N ALA A 39 0.75 6.45 0.31
CA ALA A 39 -0.29 7.39 -0.13
C ALA A 39 -1.64 6.71 -0.39
N ARG A 40 -1.65 5.51 -1.00
CA ARG A 40 -2.87 4.73 -1.25
C ARG A 40 -3.68 4.46 0.02
N LEU A 41 -3.01 4.20 1.15
CA LEU A 41 -3.68 4.00 2.44
C LEU A 41 -4.16 5.32 3.05
N ALA A 42 -3.35 6.38 2.94
CA ALA A 42 -3.73 7.70 3.46
C ALA A 42 -5.05 8.18 2.84
N TRP A 43 -5.21 8.03 1.52
CA TRP A 43 -6.42 8.46 0.81
C TRP A 43 -7.68 7.69 1.22
N GLN A 44 -7.56 6.44 1.66
CA GLN A 44 -8.70 5.66 2.17
C GLN A 44 -9.21 6.17 3.52
N TRP A 45 -8.45 7.04 4.20
CA TRP A 45 -8.79 7.57 5.52
C TRP A 45 -8.96 9.10 5.51
N ALA A 46 -9.00 9.72 4.33
CA ALA A 46 -9.06 11.17 4.19
C ALA A 46 -10.34 11.81 4.77
N ASP A 47 -11.39 11.00 4.98
CA ASP A 47 -12.63 11.37 5.67
C ASP A 47 -12.49 11.38 7.20
N ARG A 48 -11.46 10.72 7.74
CA ARG A 48 -11.25 10.53 9.18
C ARG A 48 -10.05 11.28 9.73
N VAL A 49 -9.03 11.51 8.90
CA VAL A 49 -7.79 12.19 9.29
C VAL A 49 -7.32 13.14 8.19
N ALA A 50 -6.62 14.20 8.57
CA ALA A 50 -6.00 15.11 7.61
C ALA A 50 -4.82 14.42 6.91
N VAL A 51 -4.81 14.47 5.58
CA VAL A 51 -3.72 13.95 4.73
C VAL A 51 -2.88 15.11 4.24
N LEU A 52 -1.57 15.04 4.49
CA LEU A 52 -0.60 16.09 4.14
C LEU A 52 0.58 15.48 3.38
N ALA A 53 1.20 16.28 2.53
CA ALA A 53 2.47 15.91 1.91
C ALA A 53 3.56 15.76 2.99
N PRO A 54 4.47 14.78 2.85
CA PRO A 54 5.58 14.63 3.78
C PRO A 54 6.51 15.85 3.70
N PRO A 55 7.20 16.21 4.80
CA PRO A 55 8.03 17.41 4.88
C PRO A 55 9.39 17.26 4.15
N CYS A 56 9.65 16.10 3.54
CA CYS A 56 10.85 15.81 2.78
C CYS A 56 10.51 14.90 1.60
N ALA A 57 11.36 14.94 0.57
CA ALA A 57 11.27 14.00 -0.54
C ALA A 57 11.54 12.59 -0.02
N LEU A 58 10.64 11.66 -0.37
CA LEU A 58 10.77 10.25 -0.06
C LEU A 58 10.71 9.48 -1.37
N ASP A 59 11.71 8.63 -1.58
CA ASP A 59 11.64 7.65 -2.67
C ASP A 59 10.48 6.69 -2.40
N GLY A 60 9.74 6.37 -3.47
CA GLY A 60 8.70 5.35 -3.43
C GLY A 60 9.28 3.96 -3.17
N PHE A 61 8.40 2.98 -3.02
CA PHE A 61 8.79 1.58 -2.95
C PHE A 61 8.03 0.77 -4.00
N GLU A 62 8.66 -0.31 -4.45
CA GLU A 62 8.04 -1.24 -5.38
C GLU A 62 7.28 -2.33 -4.61
N VAL A 63 6.10 -2.70 -5.11
CA VAL A 63 5.36 -3.88 -4.64
C VAL A 63 5.55 -4.98 -5.67
N SER A 64 6.26 -6.03 -5.30
CA SER A 64 6.58 -7.15 -6.19
C SER A 64 5.87 -8.43 -5.74
N MET A 65 5.49 -9.27 -6.70
CA MET A 65 4.99 -10.62 -6.43
C MET A 65 6.16 -11.62 -6.46
N ALA A 66 6.24 -12.49 -5.45
CA ALA A 66 7.28 -13.51 -5.34
C ALA A 66 6.67 -14.91 -5.26
N TRP A 67 7.34 -15.87 -5.90
CA TRP A 67 6.95 -17.29 -5.88
C TRP A 67 8.19 -18.17 -6.01
N HIS A 68 8.06 -19.44 -5.64
CA HIS A 68 9.14 -20.41 -5.78
C HIS A 68 9.23 -20.91 -7.24
N ALA A 69 10.42 -21.19 -7.74
CA ALA A 69 10.62 -21.66 -9.13
C ALA A 69 9.77 -22.90 -9.46
N ARG A 70 9.57 -23.79 -8.49
CA ARG A 70 8.72 -25.00 -8.61
C ARG A 70 7.26 -24.72 -8.93
N THR A 71 6.71 -23.58 -8.52
CA THR A 71 5.31 -23.20 -8.78
C THR A 71 5.20 -22.18 -9.91
N HIS A 72 6.31 -21.88 -10.61
CA HIS A 72 6.32 -20.87 -11.66
C HIS A 72 5.38 -21.24 -12.82
N THR A 73 5.32 -22.52 -13.19
CA THR A 73 4.51 -23.05 -14.29
C THR A 73 3.20 -23.69 -13.85
N ASP A 74 2.85 -23.64 -12.55
CA ASP A 74 1.57 -24.18 -12.09
C ASP A 74 0.41 -23.34 -12.66
N PRO A 75 -0.56 -23.95 -13.38
CA PRO A 75 -1.62 -23.21 -14.06
C PRO A 75 -2.49 -22.36 -13.13
N ALA A 76 -2.76 -22.82 -11.90
CA ALA A 76 -3.57 -22.06 -10.94
C ALA A 76 -2.80 -20.84 -10.42
N GLN A 77 -1.49 -20.99 -10.16
CA GLN A 77 -0.63 -19.88 -9.78
C GLN A 77 -0.45 -18.86 -10.91
N VAL A 78 -0.28 -19.31 -12.15
CA VAL A 78 -0.23 -18.42 -13.33
C VAL A 78 -1.52 -17.62 -13.45
N TRP A 79 -2.67 -18.31 -13.43
CA TRP A 79 -3.98 -17.66 -13.49
C TRP A 79 -4.14 -16.60 -12.39
N LEU A 80 -3.79 -16.92 -11.14
CA LEU A 80 -3.90 -15.99 -10.03
C LEU A 80 -2.99 -14.76 -10.22
N ARG A 81 -1.73 -14.96 -10.64
CA ARG A 81 -0.81 -13.85 -10.91
C ARG A 81 -1.32 -12.94 -12.03
N ASP A 82 -1.91 -13.52 -13.06
CA ASP A 82 -2.49 -12.75 -14.16
C ASP A 82 -3.72 -11.96 -13.70
N ARG A 83 -4.56 -12.54 -12.83
CA ARG A 83 -5.69 -11.83 -12.21
C ARG A 83 -5.23 -10.70 -11.28
N LEU A 84 -4.23 -10.96 -10.43
CA LEU A 84 -3.66 -9.95 -9.54
C LEU A 84 -3.04 -8.81 -10.32
N ARG A 85 -2.30 -9.10 -11.40
CA ARG A 85 -1.74 -8.07 -12.29
C ARG A 85 -2.86 -7.23 -12.91
N ALA A 86 -3.85 -7.85 -13.52
CA ALA A 86 -4.99 -7.14 -14.10
C ALA A 86 -5.75 -6.28 -13.08
N ALA A 87 -5.92 -6.76 -11.85
CA ALA A 87 -6.58 -6.01 -10.77
C ALA A 87 -5.74 -4.82 -10.30
N VAL A 88 -4.41 -4.95 -10.21
CA VAL A 88 -3.52 -3.85 -9.84
C VAL A 88 -3.45 -2.83 -10.96
N ASP A 89 -3.35 -3.25 -12.22
CA ASP A 89 -3.37 -2.35 -13.38
C ASP A 89 -4.70 -1.56 -13.42
N ALA A 90 -5.82 -2.23 -13.17
CA ALA A 90 -7.12 -1.57 -13.03
C ALA A 90 -7.18 -0.64 -11.81
N ALA A 91 -6.57 -1.02 -10.67
CA ALA A 91 -6.53 -0.19 -9.46
C ALA A 91 -5.62 1.04 -9.61
N ASP A 92 -4.54 0.95 -10.40
CA ASP A 92 -3.70 2.07 -10.78
C ASP A 92 -4.46 3.03 -11.71
N MET A 93 -5.29 2.49 -12.62
CA MET A 93 -6.23 3.27 -13.42
C MET A 93 -7.37 3.89 -12.58
N ASP A 94 -7.85 3.19 -11.54
CA ASP A 94 -8.92 3.66 -10.64
C ASP A 94 -8.45 4.70 -9.63
N ALA A 95 -7.19 4.65 -9.22
CA ALA A 95 -6.54 5.77 -8.54
C ALA A 95 -6.53 7.04 -9.42
N ALA A 96 -6.71 6.90 -10.74
CA ALA A 96 -6.98 7.99 -11.69
C ALA A 96 -8.47 8.12 -12.11
N GLY A 97 -9.37 7.23 -11.67
CA GLY A 97 -10.80 7.29 -12.04
C GLY A 97 -11.59 5.99 -11.84
N ALA A 98 -11.92 5.67 -10.59
CA ALA A 98 -12.86 4.64 -10.10
C ALA A 98 -13.79 3.93 -11.13
N ARG A 99 -13.56 2.62 -11.35
CA ARG A 99 -14.50 1.60 -11.80
C ARG A 99 -14.00 0.18 -11.45
N LEU A 100 -14.76 -0.51 -10.60
CA LEU A 100 -14.55 -1.92 -10.19
C LEU A 100 -14.31 -2.86 -11.41
N PRO A 101 -13.26 -3.71 -11.39
CA PRO A 101 -13.01 -4.67 -12.48
C PRO A 101 -14.07 -5.78 -12.53
N PRO A 102 -14.36 -6.35 -13.71
CA PRO A 102 -15.33 -7.43 -13.89
C PRO A 102 -14.91 -8.71 -13.14
N GLU A 103 -15.91 -9.46 -12.66
CA GLU A 103 -15.74 -10.73 -11.93
C GLU A 103 -14.91 -11.74 -12.75
N PRO A 104 -13.88 -12.38 -12.15
CA PRO A 104 -13.01 -13.29 -12.88
C PRO A 104 -13.68 -14.65 -13.13
N PRO A 105 -13.40 -15.31 -14.28
CA PRO A 105 -13.90 -16.65 -14.56
C PRO A 105 -13.31 -17.69 -13.60
N ALA A 106 -14.07 -18.76 -13.33
CA ALA A 106 -13.69 -19.81 -12.38
C ALA A 106 -12.31 -20.43 -12.72
N PRO A 107 -11.50 -20.78 -11.70
CA PRO A 107 -10.18 -21.36 -11.92
C PRO A 107 -10.28 -22.71 -12.66
N PRO A 108 -9.29 -23.05 -13.50
CA PRO A 108 -9.28 -24.34 -14.20
C PRO A 108 -9.17 -25.49 -13.18
N LEU A 109 -10.12 -26.42 -13.22
CA LEU A 109 -10.09 -27.66 -12.45
C LEU A 109 -9.11 -28.64 -13.14
N ARG A 110 -8.27 -29.32 -12.33
CA ARG A 110 -7.38 -30.39 -12.79
C ARG A 110 -8.16 -31.65 -13.15
#